data_AF-A0A3N9UWC5-F1
#
_entry.id   AF-A0A3N9UWC5-F1
#
_cell.length_a   1.000
_cell.length_b   1.000
_cell.length_c   1.000
_cell.angle_alpha   90.00
_cell.angle_beta   90.00
_cell.angle_gamma   90.00
#
_symmetry.space_group_name_H-M   'P 1'
#
loop_
_entity.id
_entity.type
_entity.pdbx_description
1 polymer ?
#
loop_
_entity_poly.entity_id
_entity_poly.type
_entity_poly.pdbx_seq_one_letter_code
_entity_poly.pdbx_strand_id
1 'polypeptide(L)'
;MGKPTGFMEISRQDRRYKLVADRVQHYREFTIPLSAEELGKQGARCMDCGIPYCHNGCPINNIIPDWNDLVYQGNWEEAIEVLHSTNNFPEFTGRICPAPCEAACTLNLTDEPVTIKSIECAIVDKAWEMGWIQPQIAKHKTGKTVAVVGSGPAGLATAQQLARAGHQVVVFEKSDRIGGLLRYGIPDFKMEKHHIDRRIAQMQAEGVVFRPNWHIGKDILAQQLLSDFDAVVLAGGSEKPRDLTVTGREFDGVHFAMEFLPLQNKRVAGDTIPEDVSLSATGKHVIVIGGGDTGSDCIGTSRRHGAASITQLEIMPKPPEKENKALTWPNWPNKLRTSSSHEEGCERMWSVDTVSLDGEEGRVT
;
A
#
# COMPACT_ATOMS: atom_id res chain seq x y z
N MET A 1 29.92 -1.37 -4.57
CA MET A 1 28.65 -0.63 -4.68
C MET A 1 28.69 0.59 -3.76
N GLY A 2 28.05 1.69 -4.14
CA GLY A 2 27.94 2.92 -3.35
C GLY A 2 29.28 3.66 -3.17
N LYS A 3 29.28 4.69 -2.32
CA LYS A 3 30.50 5.35 -1.85
C LYS A 3 30.91 4.68 -0.53
N PRO A 4 32.11 4.09 -0.41
CA PRO A 4 32.53 3.35 0.80
C PRO A 4 32.37 4.11 2.12
N THR A 5 32.49 5.44 2.09
CA THR A 5 32.35 6.34 3.25
C THR A 5 31.05 7.15 3.23
N GLY A 6 30.16 6.93 2.25
CA GLY A 6 29.00 7.78 2.01
C GLY A 6 28.04 7.87 3.19
N PHE A 7 27.86 6.78 3.95
CA PHE A 7 27.03 6.77 5.16
C PHE A 7 27.57 7.65 6.29
N MET A 8 28.88 7.92 6.33
CA MET A 8 29.50 8.80 7.32
C MET A 8 29.44 10.28 6.92
N GLU A 9 29.37 10.57 5.61
CA GLU A 9 29.51 11.93 5.08
C GLU A 9 28.16 12.57 4.69
N ILE A 10 27.15 11.77 4.37
CA ILE A 10 25.89 12.23 3.80
C ILE A 10 24.78 11.97 4.80
N SER A 11 24.10 12.98 5.32
CA SER A 11 22.95 12.75 6.21
C SER A 11 21.77 12.07 5.49
N ARG A 12 20.97 11.29 6.23
CA ARG A 12 19.72 10.73 5.71
C ARG A 12 18.78 11.88 5.33
N GLN A 13 18.13 11.75 4.18
CA GLN A 13 17.08 12.67 3.75
C GLN A 13 15.89 11.89 3.21
N ASP A 14 14.77 11.98 3.91
CA ASP A 14 13.48 11.43 3.48
C ASP A 14 12.74 12.39 2.55
N ARG A 15 11.79 11.83 1.78
CA ARG A 15 10.79 12.63 1.06
C ARG A 15 10.01 13.48 2.05
N ARG A 16 9.70 14.71 1.65
CA ARG A 16 8.93 15.65 2.47
C ARG A 16 7.45 15.58 2.10
N TYR A 17 6.60 16.12 2.95
CA TYR A 17 5.18 16.32 2.63
C TYR A 17 4.90 17.80 2.42
N LYS A 18 3.90 18.11 1.59
CA LYS A 18 3.27 19.44 1.60
C LYS A 18 2.70 19.75 2.98
N LEU A 19 2.51 21.04 3.26
CA LEU A 19 1.97 21.51 4.54
C LEU A 19 0.59 20.91 4.80
N VAL A 20 0.26 20.71 6.09
CA VAL A 20 -1.02 20.14 6.51
C VAL A 20 -2.20 20.92 5.92
N ALA A 21 -2.13 22.26 5.97
CA ALA A 21 -3.19 23.12 5.46
C ALA A 21 -3.49 22.90 3.97
N ASP A 22 -2.48 22.54 3.16
CA ASP A 22 -2.64 22.29 1.73
C ASP A 22 -3.18 20.88 1.47
N ARG A 23 -2.58 19.86 2.12
CA ARG A 23 -2.87 18.45 1.80
C ARG A 23 -4.26 17.98 2.23
N VAL A 24 -4.91 18.67 3.17
CA VAL A 24 -6.28 18.34 3.61
C VAL A 24 -7.36 18.87 2.65
N GLN A 25 -7.01 19.73 1.69
CA GLN A 25 -7.96 20.34 0.74
C GLN A 25 -8.23 19.44 -0.48
N HIS A 26 -7.50 18.33 -0.63
CA HIS A 26 -7.60 17.46 -1.80
C HIS A 26 -7.30 16.00 -1.48
N TYR A 27 -7.59 15.14 -2.45
CA TYR A 27 -7.32 13.70 -2.40
C TYR A 27 -6.08 13.27 -3.21
N ARG A 28 -5.35 14.21 -3.80
CA ARG A 28 -4.09 13.92 -4.52
C ARG A 28 -2.94 13.57 -3.60
N GLU A 29 -1.95 12.86 -4.13
CA GLU A 29 -0.67 12.64 -3.45
C GLU A 29 0.01 13.99 -3.11
N PHE A 30 0.61 14.06 -1.93
CA PHE A 30 1.24 15.28 -1.40
C PHE A 30 2.72 15.08 -1.01
N THR A 31 3.28 13.93 -1.36
CA THR A 31 4.70 13.64 -1.17
C THR A 31 5.53 14.45 -2.17
N ILE A 32 6.54 15.14 -1.67
CA ILE A 32 7.49 15.91 -2.47
C ILE A 32 8.69 14.96 -2.73
N PRO A 33 8.93 14.59 -3.99
CA PRO A 33 10.04 13.70 -4.33
C PRO A 33 11.38 14.39 -4.08
N LEU A 34 12.41 13.58 -3.86
CA LEU A 34 13.79 14.03 -3.87
C LEU A 34 14.26 14.21 -5.32
N SER A 35 15.17 15.15 -5.56
CA SER A 35 15.83 15.30 -6.84
C SER A 35 16.71 14.09 -7.16
N ALA A 36 17.04 13.88 -8.43
CA ALA A 36 17.94 12.79 -8.84
C ALA A 36 19.32 12.86 -8.16
N GLU A 37 19.83 14.07 -7.92
CA GLU A 37 21.09 14.29 -7.20
C GLU A 37 20.96 13.87 -5.72
N GLU A 38 19.88 14.28 -5.05
CA GLU A 38 19.63 13.89 -3.66
C GLU A 38 19.42 12.37 -3.53
N LEU A 39 18.72 11.74 -4.47
CA LEU A 39 18.54 10.29 -4.51
C LEU A 39 19.88 9.56 -4.73
N GLY A 40 20.73 10.06 -5.62
CA GLY A 40 22.09 9.54 -5.80
C GLY A 40 22.91 9.61 -4.51
N LYS A 41 22.82 10.72 -3.76
CA LYS A 41 23.44 10.85 -2.43
C LYS A 41 22.87 9.84 -1.43
N GLN A 42 21.56 9.60 -1.43
CA GLN A 42 20.95 8.60 -0.55
C GLN A 42 21.36 7.17 -0.94
N GLY A 43 21.45 6.84 -2.23
CA GLY A 43 22.00 5.57 -2.71
C GLY A 43 23.45 5.36 -2.28
N ALA A 44 24.25 6.44 -2.30
CA ALA A 44 25.65 6.43 -1.83
C ALA A 44 25.82 6.10 -0.34
N ARG A 45 24.77 6.23 0.49
CA ARG A 45 24.79 5.80 1.90
C ARG A 45 24.77 4.27 2.05
N CYS A 46 24.52 3.51 0.99
CA CYS A 46 24.58 2.05 1.07
C CYS A 46 25.99 1.59 1.45
N MET A 47 26.11 0.75 2.48
CA MET A 47 27.40 0.26 2.98
C MET A 47 27.96 -0.94 2.19
N ASP A 48 27.24 -1.42 1.16
CA ASP A 48 27.61 -2.63 0.42
C ASP A 48 27.93 -3.82 1.35
N CYS A 49 26.98 -4.14 2.23
CA CYS A 49 27.18 -5.12 3.30
C CYS A 49 27.42 -6.51 2.72
N GLY A 50 28.46 -7.21 3.19
CA GLY A 50 28.70 -8.61 2.80
C GLY A 50 27.54 -9.56 3.12
N ILE A 51 26.75 -9.25 4.15
CA ILE A 51 25.44 -9.88 4.41
C ILE A 51 24.37 -8.76 4.37
N PRO A 52 23.64 -8.61 3.24
CA PRO A 52 22.65 -7.55 3.10
C PRO A 52 21.35 -7.92 3.82
N TYR A 53 21.25 -7.60 5.12
CA TYR A 53 20.02 -7.84 5.91
C TYR A 53 18.77 -7.18 5.33
N CYS A 54 18.93 -6.11 4.54
CA CYS A 54 17.83 -5.48 3.83
C CYS A 54 17.15 -6.43 2.81
N HIS A 55 17.87 -7.39 2.22
CA HIS A 55 17.28 -8.43 1.37
C HIS A 55 16.29 -9.28 2.16
N ASN A 56 16.75 -9.84 3.29
CA ASN A 56 15.93 -10.70 4.14
C ASN A 56 14.79 -9.93 4.82
N GLY A 57 15.00 -8.64 5.13
CA GLY A 57 13.96 -7.77 5.65
C GLY A 57 12.89 -7.43 4.61
N CYS A 58 13.16 -7.61 3.32
CA CYS A 58 12.19 -7.42 2.24
C CYS A 58 11.45 -8.73 1.96
N PRO A 59 10.11 -8.79 2.10
CA PRO A 59 9.36 -10.03 1.87
C PRO A 59 9.47 -10.61 0.45
N ILE A 60 9.84 -9.78 -0.53
CA ILE A 60 10.07 -10.20 -1.93
C ILE A 60 11.55 -10.37 -2.26
N ASN A 61 12.43 -10.31 -1.26
CA ASN A 61 13.88 -10.47 -1.39
C ASN A 61 14.49 -9.55 -2.46
N ASN A 62 14.05 -8.28 -2.49
CA ASN A 62 14.58 -7.29 -3.43
C ASN A 62 16.11 -7.20 -3.34
N ILE A 63 16.74 -6.99 -4.49
CA ILE A 63 18.20 -6.87 -4.62
C ILE A 63 18.65 -5.42 -4.40
N ILE A 64 18.49 -4.96 -3.15
CA ILE A 64 18.49 -3.55 -2.77
C ILE A 64 19.82 -2.81 -2.98
N PRO A 65 20.99 -3.35 -2.58
CA PRO A 65 22.29 -2.71 -2.82
C PRO A 65 22.54 -2.43 -4.30
N ASP A 66 22.19 -3.36 -5.18
CA ASP A 66 22.44 -3.27 -6.61
C ASP A 66 21.72 -2.07 -7.24
N TRP A 67 20.40 -1.96 -7.06
CA TRP A 67 19.68 -0.82 -7.63
C TRP A 67 19.94 0.50 -6.87
N ASN A 68 20.40 0.47 -5.61
CA ASN A 68 20.90 1.68 -4.95
C ASN A 68 22.20 2.17 -5.58
N ASP A 69 23.11 1.26 -5.93
CA ASP A 69 24.37 1.58 -6.60
C ASP A 69 24.13 2.12 -8.01
N LEU A 70 23.22 1.49 -8.76
CA LEU A 70 22.82 1.96 -10.08
C LEU A 70 22.23 3.38 -10.02
N VAL A 71 21.40 3.68 -9.03
CA VAL A 71 20.89 5.04 -8.80
C VAL A 71 22.01 6.02 -8.46
N TYR A 72 22.97 5.62 -7.61
CA TYR A 72 24.14 6.43 -7.28
C TYR A 72 24.99 6.75 -8.52
N GLN A 73 25.16 5.78 -9.43
CA GLN A 73 25.91 5.95 -10.68
C GLN A 73 25.11 6.66 -11.78
N GLY A 74 23.81 6.88 -11.58
CA GLY A 74 22.92 7.47 -12.58
C GLY A 74 22.41 6.49 -13.65
N ASN A 75 22.57 5.19 -13.45
CA ASN A 75 22.13 4.12 -14.35
C ASN A 75 20.67 3.71 -14.06
N TRP A 76 19.74 4.64 -14.26
CA TRP A 76 18.34 4.46 -13.87
C TRP A 76 17.58 3.39 -14.67
N GLU A 77 17.94 3.18 -15.94
CA GLU A 77 17.28 2.18 -16.81
C GLU A 77 17.62 0.75 -16.35
N GLU A 78 18.90 0.48 -16.07
CA GLU A 78 19.32 -0.79 -15.48
C GLU A 78 18.75 -0.96 -14.06
N ALA A 79 18.63 0.12 -13.28
CA ALA A 79 18.05 0.07 -11.93
C ALA A 79 16.61 -0.46 -11.94
N ILE A 80 15.78 -0.06 -12.92
CA ILE A 80 14.41 -0.58 -13.02
C ILE A 80 14.39 -2.04 -13.48
N GLU A 81 15.29 -2.47 -14.35
CA GLU A 81 15.42 -3.88 -14.75
C GLU A 81 15.72 -4.77 -13.54
N VAL A 82 16.70 -4.37 -12.73
CA VAL A 82 17.06 -5.07 -11.49
C VAL A 82 15.90 -5.05 -10.48
N LEU A 83 15.24 -3.91 -10.29
CA LEU A 83 14.09 -3.80 -9.39
C LEU A 83 12.93 -4.72 -9.83
N HIS A 84 12.66 -4.81 -11.13
CA HIS A 84 11.61 -5.67 -11.68
C HIS A 84 11.95 -7.16 -11.69
N SER A 85 13.22 -7.54 -11.46
CA SER A 85 13.61 -8.96 -11.32
C SER A 85 12.97 -9.64 -10.10
N THR A 86 12.57 -8.85 -9.09
CA THR A 86 12.04 -9.34 -7.81
C THR A 86 10.70 -8.71 -7.46
N ASN A 87 10.40 -7.50 -7.95
CA ASN A 87 9.13 -6.81 -7.68
C ASN A 87 8.29 -6.59 -8.94
N ASN A 88 7.08 -7.15 -8.98
CA ASN A 88 6.11 -6.87 -10.03
C ASN A 88 5.60 -5.41 -9.99
N PHE A 89 5.45 -4.83 -8.78
CA PHE A 89 4.74 -3.56 -8.58
C PHE A 89 5.46 -2.55 -7.66
N PRO A 90 6.68 -2.13 -8.00
CA PRO A 90 7.43 -1.12 -7.25
C PRO A 90 6.68 0.22 -7.09
N GLU A 91 5.75 0.55 -8.00
CA GLU A 91 4.93 1.75 -7.88
C GLU A 91 3.98 1.72 -6.68
N PHE A 92 3.53 0.52 -6.26
CA PHE A 92 2.67 0.36 -5.10
C PHE A 92 3.52 0.29 -3.84
N THR A 93 4.51 -0.60 -3.80
CA THR A 93 5.39 -0.79 -2.63
C THR A 93 6.17 0.47 -2.29
N GLY A 94 6.72 1.20 -3.27
CA GLY A 94 7.41 2.48 -3.05
C GLY A 94 6.55 3.58 -2.40
N ARG A 95 5.22 3.45 -2.46
CA ARG A 95 4.26 4.38 -1.84
C ARG A 95 3.74 3.86 -0.50
N ILE A 96 3.30 2.61 -0.45
CA ILE A 96 2.52 2.09 0.69
C ILE A 96 3.30 1.17 1.62
N CYS A 97 4.43 0.61 1.19
CA CYS A 97 5.21 -0.33 2.01
C CYS A 97 5.66 0.34 3.32
N PRO A 98 5.63 -0.36 4.46
CA PRO A 98 6.17 0.16 5.70
C PRO A 98 7.71 0.16 5.74
N ALA A 99 8.38 -0.31 4.68
CA ALA A 99 9.83 -0.39 4.53
C ALA A 99 10.54 -1.25 5.61
N PRO A 100 10.17 -2.53 5.78
CA PRO A 100 10.84 -3.43 6.71
C PRO A 100 12.34 -3.64 6.37
N CYS A 101 12.70 -3.51 5.10
CA CYS A 101 14.08 -3.48 4.62
C CYS A 101 14.91 -2.33 5.24
N GLU A 102 14.31 -1.18 5.52
CA GLU A 102 14.99 -0.06 6.19
C GLU A 102 15.20 -0.37 7.68
N ALA A 103 14.22 -1.00 8.33
CA ALA A 103 14.39 -1.45 9.71
C ALA A 103 15.51 -2.49 9.86
N ALA A 104 15.61 -3.41 8.89
CA ALA A 104 16.63 -4.45 8.82
C ALA A 104 18.00 -3.98 8.31
N CYS A 105 18.10 -2.77 7.76
CA CYS A 105 19.35 -2.25 7.21
C CYS A 105 20.47 -2.30 8.26
N THR A 106 21.65 -2.80 7.89
CA THR A 106 22.79 -2.86 8.82
C THR A 106 23.19 -1.48 9.35
N LEU A 107 23.08 -0.44 8.51
CA LEU A 107 23.36 0.93 8.94
C LEU A 107 22.36 1.40 10.02
N ASN A 108 21.11 0.91 9.98
CA ASN A 108 20.11 1.22 11.00
C ASN A 108 20.51 0.71 12.39
N LEU A 109 21.43 -0.25 12.52
CA LEU A 109 21.84 -0.74 13.84
C LEU A 109 22.54 0.38 14.66
N THR A 110 23.41 1.16 14.01
CA THR A 110 24.25 2.18 14.66
C THR A 110 23.91 3.61 14.29
N ASP A 111 23.19 3.82 13.18
CA ASP A 111 22.82 5.13 12.64
C ASP A 111 21.41 5.07 12.01
N GLU A 112 21.10 5.94 11.05
CA GLU A 112 19.86 5.95 10.27
C GLU A 112 19.96 5.13 8.97
N PRO A 113 18.92 4.37 8.57
CA PRO A 113 18.98 3.52 7.39
C PRO A 113 19.14 4.31 6.08
N VAL A 114 19.50 3.61 5.01
CA VAL A 114 19.32 4.10 3.63
C VAL A 114 17.81 4.30 3.35
N THR A 115 17.44 5.32 2.57
CA THR A 115 16.03 5.63 2.21
C THR A 115 15.53 4.76 1.05
N ILE A 116 15.65 3.44 1.24
CA ILE A 116 15.34 2.37 0.29
C ILE A 116 13.97 2.58 -0.37
N LYS A 117 12.92 2.85 0.42
CA LYS A 117 11.55 3.03 -0.12
C LYS A 117 11.45 4.25 -1.04
N SER A 118 12.17 5.33 -0.72
CA SER A 118 12.15 6.56 -1.52
C SER A 118 12.88 6.36 -2.85
N ILE A 119 13.99 5.62 -2.83
CA ILE A 119 14.74 5.25 -4.04
C ILE A 119 13.92 4.30 -4.91
N GLU A 120 13.30 3.25 -4.34
CA GLU A 120 12.38 2.35 -5.06
C GLU A 120 11.28 3.11 -5.80
N CYS A 121 10.60 4.04 -5.11
CA CYS A 121 9.54 4.85 -5.69
C CYS A 121 10.06 5.74 -6.83
N ALA A 122 11.25 6.33 -6.68
CA ALA A 122 11.81 7.19 -7.70
C ALA A 122 12.25 6.43 -8.95
N ILE A 123 12.81 5.22 -8.80
CA ILE A 123 13.20 4.37 -9.92
C ILE A 123 11.99 4.07 -10.81
N VAL A 124 10.89 3.59 -10.22
CA VAL A 124 9.69 3.23 -10.98
C VAL A 124 8.99 4.44 -11.58
N ASP A 125 8.91 5.56 -10.87
CA ASP A 125 8.28 6.78 -11.39
C ASP A 125 9.06 7.30 -12.62
N LYS A 126 10.39 7.37 -12.54
CA LYS A 126 11.25 7.75 -13.65
C LYS A 126 11.16 6.77 -14.81
N ALA A 127 11.12 5.47 -14.55
CA ALA A 127 11.03 4.45 -15.60
C ALA A 127 9.71 4.53 -16.39
N TRP A 128 8.61 4.89 -15.73
CA TRP A 128 7.36 5.18 -16.42
C TRP A 128 7.41 6.48 -17.23
N GLU A 129 8.00 7.55 -16.68
CA GLU A 129 8.17 8.84 -17.38
C GLU A 129 9.00 8.69 -18.66
N MET A 130 10.08 7.92 -18.57
CA MET A 130 11.00 7.66 -19.68
C MET A 130 10.49 6.58 -20.66
N GLY A 131 9.39 5.89 -20.33
CA GLY A 131 8.82 4.84 -21.17
C GLY A 131 9.63 3.55 -21.21
N TRP A 132 10.47 3.27 -20.20
CA TRP A 132 11.25 2.03 -20.14
C TRP A 132 10.41 0.80 -19.76
N ILE A 133 9.29 1.00 -19.07
CA ILE A 133 8.39 -0.09 -18.69
C ILE A 133 7.49 -0.43 -19.87
N GLN A 134 7.81 -1.53 -20.55
CA GLN A 134 7.07 -2.04 -21.71
C GLN A 134 6.40 -3.39 -21.42
N PRO A 135 5.28 -3.73 -22.11
CA PRO A 135 4.67 -5.05 -22.01
C PRO A 135 5.64 -6.18 -22.39
N GLN A 136 5.80 -7.18 -21.52
CA GLN A 136 6.63 -8.36 -21.76
C GLN A 136 5.78 -9.52 -22.29
N ILE A 137 5.51 -9.50 -23.60
CA ILE A 137 4.70 -10.53 -24.24
C ILE A 137 5.50 -11.84 -24.34
N ALA A 138 4.94 -12.94 -23.82
CA ALA A 138 5.52 -14.27 -23.94
C ALA A 138 5.73 -14.68 -25.40
N LYS A 139 6.99 -15.03 -25.75
CA LYS A 139 7.36 -15.52 -27.10
C LYS A 139 6.74 -16.87 -27.44
N HIS A 140 6.53 -17.72 -26.43
CA HIS A 140 5.95 -19.05 -26.59
C HIS A 140 4.70 -19.17 -25.73
N LYS A 141 3.63 -19.71 -26.30
CA LYS A 141 2.39 -20.01 -25.57
C LYS A 141 2.39 -21.47 -25.15
N THR A 142 2.02 -21.71 -23.90
CA THR A 142 2.01 -23.06 -23.30
C THR A 142 0.75 -23.85 -23.64
N GLY A 143 -0.30 -23.19 -24.14
CA GLY A 143 -1.63 -23.76 -24.34
C GLY A 143 -2.40 -24.02 -23.04
N LYS A 144 -1.85 -23.64 -21.88
CA LYS A 144 -2.47 -23.80 -20.57
C LYS A 144 -3.25 -22.56 -20.14
N THR A 145 -4.36 -22.78 -19.47
CA THR A 145 -5.32 -21.77 -19.02
C THR A 145 -5.37 -21.70 -17.49
N VAL A 146 -5.35 -20.50 -16.93
CA VAL A 146 -5.38 -20.29 -15.47
C VAL A 146 -6.42 -19.24 -15.10
N ALA A 147 -7.31 -19.59 -14.17
CA ALA A 147 -8.21 -18.65 -13.53
C ALA A 147 -7.61 -18.11 -12.23
N VAL A 148 -7.61 -16.80 -12.05
CA VAL A 148 -7.19 -16.14 -10.81
C VAL A 148 -8.40 -15.43 -10.20
N VAL A 149 -8.80 -15.81 -8.99
CA VAL A 149 -9.96 -15.27 -8.29
C VAL A 149 -9.52 -14.20 -7.31
N GLY A 150 -9.82 -12.93 -7.62
CA GLY A 150 -9.43 -11.75 -6.85
C GLY A 150 -8.34 -10.94 -7.56
N SER A 151 -8.54 -9.62 -7.65
CA SER A 151 -7.61 -8.71 -8.32
C SER A 151 -6.76 -7.86 -7.38
N GLY A 152 -6.58 -8.30 -6.14
CA GLY A 152 -5.61 -7.69 -5.22
C GLY A 152 -4.15 -7.91 -5.67
N PRO A 153 -3.16 -7.37 -4.93
CA PRO A 153 -1.74 -7.49 -5.27
C PRO A 153 -1.29 -8.92 -5.59
N ALA A 154 -1.73 -9.90 -4.79
CA ALA A 154 -1.41 -11.32 -4.99
C ALA A 154 -1.93 -11.84 -6.34
N GLY A 155 -3.20 -11.60 -6.65
CA GLY A 155 -3.80 -12.04 -7.91
C GLY A 155 -3.18 -11.36 -9.13
N LEU A 156 -2.87 -10.07 -9.03
CA LEU A 156 -2.19 -9.33 -10.10
C LEU A 156 -0.77 -9.85 -10.34
N ALA A 157 0.01 -10.09 -9.28
CA ALA A 157 1.38 -10.59 -9.41
C ALA A 157 1.39 -11.99 -10.04
N THR A 158 0.53 -12.89 -9.54
CA THR A 158 0.33 -14.22 -10.10
C THR A 158 -0.03 -14.14 -11.58
N ALA A 159 -1.01 -13.29 -11.93
CA ALA A 159 -1.46 -13.19 -13.31
C ALA A 159 -0.37 -12.67 -14.26
N GLN A 160 0.41 -11.67 -13.82
CA GLN A 160 1.50 -11.13 -14.62
C GLN A 160 2.59 -12.17 -14.87
N GLN A 161 3.04 -12.87 -13.81
CA GLN A 161 4.08 -13.88 -13.94
C GLN A 161 3.64 -15.04 -14.85
N LEU A 162 2.40 -15.53 -14.70
CA LEU A 162 1.87 -16.60 -15.53
C LEU A 162 1.67 -16.19 -16.99
N ALA A 163 1.22 -14.95 -17.25
CA ALA A 163 1.09 -14.44 -18.62
C ALA A 163 2.46 -14.32 -19.31
N ARG A 164 3.48 -13.84 -18.59
CA ARG A 164 4.87 -13.77 -19.07
C ARG A 164 5.51 -15.15 -19.28
N ALA A 165 5.07 -16.16 -18.53
CA ALA A 165 5.44 -17.56 -18.75
C ALA A 165 4.70 -18.22 -19.94
N GLY A 166 3.75 -17.51 -20.56
CA GLY A 166 3.04 -17.97 -21.76
C GLY A 166 1.73 -18.71 -21.50
N HIS A 167 1.19 -18.64 -20.29
CA HIS A 167 -0.15 -19.14 -19.98
C HIS A 167 -1.22 -18.12 -20.41
N GLN A 168 -2.43 -18.61 -20.71
CA GLN A 168 -3.61 -17.77 -20.86
C GLN A 168 -4.23 -17.55 -19.48
N VAL A 169 -4.26 -16.30 -19.02
CA VAL A 169 -4.70 -15.98 -17.66
C VAL A 169 -5.96 -15.11 -17.69
N VAL A 170 -6.96 -15.51 -16.91
CA VAL A 170 -8.17 -14.72 -16.67
C VAL A 170 -8.25 -14.38 -15.18
N VAL A 171 -8.32 -13.09 -14.87
CA VAL A 171 -8.50 -12.56 -13.50
C VAL A 171 -9.95 -12.18 -13.31
N PHE A 172 -10.61 -12.83 -12.35
CA PHE A 172 -11.99 -12.55 -11.94
C PHE A 172 -11.99 -11.65 -10.71
N GLU A 173 -12.74 -10.56 -10.76
CA GLU A 173 -12.88 -9.62 -9.66
C GLU A 173 -14.36 -9.40 -9.38
N LYS A 174 -14.76 -9.48 -8.10
CA LYS A 174 -16.17 -9.28 -7.73
C LYS A 174 -16.60 -7.83 -7.83
N SER A 175 -15.67 -6.89 -7.65
CA SER A 175 -15.91 -5.45 -7.69
C SER A 175 -15.97 -4.93 -9.12
N ASP A 176 -16.48 -3.71 -9.29
CA ASP A 176 -16.62 -3.06 -10.59
C ASP A 176 -15.28 -2.61 -11.21
N ARG A 177 -14.21 -2.54 -10.40
CA ARG A 177 -12.86 -2.18 -10.85
C ARG A 177 -11.80 -3.12 -10.25
N ILE A 178 -10.73 -3.30 -11.02
CA ILE A 178 -9.57 -4.12 -10.69
C ILE A 178 -8.63 -3.41 -9.70
N GLY A 179 -8.06 -4.16 -8.75
CA GLY A 179 -7.03 -3.71 -7.82
C GLY A 179 -7.27 -4.06 -6.35
N GLY A 180 -8.41 -4.66 -6.00
CA GLY A 180 -8.77 -5.00 -4.62
C GLY A 180 -8.62 -3.82 -3.65
N LEU A 181 -7.97 -4.04 -2.50
CA LEU A 181 -7.75 -2.96 -1.52
C LEU A 181 -6.85 -1.82 -2.02
N LEU A 182 -5.99 -2.03 -3.02
CA LEU A 182 -5.26 -0.92 -3.64
C LEU A 182 -6.22 0.10 -4.25
N ARG A 183 -7.33 -0.39 -4.82
CA ARG A 183 -8.36 0.40 -5.49
C ARG A 183 -9.34 1.02 -4.51
N TYR A 184 -9.91 0.20 -3.61
CA TYR A 184 -11.03 0.61 -2.77
C TYR A 184 -10.72 0.73 -1.27
N GLY A 185 -9.61 0.17 -0.79
CA GLY A 185 -9.21 0.30 0.61
C GLY A 185 -8.33 1.52 0.85
N ILE A 186 -7.18 1.57 0.20
CA ILE A 186 -6.17 2.62 0.39
C ILE A 186 -6.70 3.94 -0.18
N PRO A 187 -6.66 5.06 0.55
CA PRO A 187 -7.10 6.36 0.04
C PRO A 187 -6.21 6.90 -1.09
N ASP A 188 -6.80 7.63 -2.04
CA ASP A 188 -6.08 8.31 -3.13
C ASP A 188 -4.92 9.22 -2.66
N PHE A 189 -5.06 9.89 -1.51
CA PHE A 189 -4.03 10.80 -1.02
C PHE A 189 -2.76 10.07 -0.53
N LYS A 190 -2.84 8.75 -0.29
CA LYS A 190 -1.67 7.89 -0.02
C LYS A 190 -1.11 7.26 -1.29
N MET A 191 -1.99 6.87 -2.20
CA MET A 191 -1.63 6.28 -3.48
C MET A 191 -2.74 6.53 -4.50
N GLU A 192 -2.45 7.34 -5.50
CA GLU A 192 -3.41 7.66 -6.56
C GLU A 192 -3.70 6.44 -7.45
N LYS A 193 -4.96 6.33 -7.92
CA LYS A 193 -5.38 5.11 -8.62
C LYS A 193 -4.87 4.98 -10.06
N HIS A 194 -4.38 6.06 -10.64
CA HIS A 194 -3.81 6.04 -11.99
C HIS A 194 -2.59 5.09 -12.10
N HIS A 195 -1.85 4.86 -11.00
CA HIS A 195 -0.78 3.86 -10.96
C HIS A 195 -1.29 2.45 -11.24
N ILE A 196 -2.46 2.12 -10.69
CA ILE A 196 -3.10 0.81 -10.88
C ILE A 196 -3.58 0.69 -12.32
N ASP A 197 -4.23 1.73 -12.86
CA ASP A 197 -4.76 1.73 -14.23
C ASP A 197 -3.66 1.53 -15.28
N ARG A 198 -2.54 2.24 -15.11
CA ARG A 198 -1.37 2.11 -15.98
C ARG A 198 -0.79 0.69 -15.93
N ARG A 199 -0.69 0.09 -14.74
CA ARG A 199 -0.19 -1.30 -14.60
C ARG A 199 -1.16 -2.31 -15.20
N ILE A 200 -2.46 -2.14 -15.01
CA ILE A 200 -3.49 -3.01 -15.62
C ILE A 200 -3.40 -2.95 -17.14
N ALA A 201 -3.29 -1.75 -17.73
CA ALA A 201 -3.16 -1.60 -19.18
C ALA A 201 -1.92 -2.34 -19.71
N GLN A 202 -0.80 -2.23 -19.01
CA GLN A 202 0.44 -2.95 -19.33
C GLN A 202 0.25 -4.48 -19.26
N MET A 203 -0.43 -4.99 -18.23
CA MET A 203 -0.74 -6.43 -18.11
C MET A 203 -1.76 -6.93 -19.14
N GLN A 204 -2.72 -6.10 -19.53
CA GLN A 204 -3.65 -6.41 -20.62
C GLN A 204 -2.89 -6.56 -21.95
N ALA A 205 -1.92 -5.67 -22.20
CA ALA A 205 -1.05 -5.77 -23.36
C ALA A 205 -0.15 -7.03 -23.33
N GLU A 206 0.18 -7.57 -22.14
CA GLU A 206 0.84 -8.87 -21.99
C GLU A 206 -0.10 -10.07 -22.24
N GLY A 207 -1.41 -9.83 -22.32
CA GLY A 207 -2.43 -10.83 -22.61
C GLY A 207 -3.26 -11.29 -21.40
N VAL A 208 -3.14 -10.62 -20.25
CA VAL A 208 -4.02 -10.89 -19.10
C VAL A 208 -5.44 -10.40 -19.39
N VAL A 209 -6.42 -11.27 -19.20
CA VAL A 209 -7.83 -10.94 -19.38
C VAL A 209 -8.46 -10.63 -18.03
N PHE A 210 -9.06 -9.45 -17.88
CA PHE A 210 -9.77 -9.07 -16.65
C PHE A 210 -11.30 -9.20 -16.81
N ARG A 211 -11.95 -9.66 -15.75
CA ARG A 211 -13.41 -9.85 -15.63
C ARG A 211 -13.90 -9.24 -14.31
N PRO A 212 -14.16 -7.91 -14.26
CA PRO A 212 -14.78 -7.26 -13.11
C PRO A 212 -16.27 -7.61 -13.02
N ASN A 213 -16.87 -7.47 -11.83
CA ASN A 213 -18.25 -7.87 -11.50
C ASN A 213 -18.51 -9.39 -11.55
N TRP A 214 -17.49 -10.22 -11.32
CA TRP A 214 -17.60 -11.68 -11.32
C TRP A 214 -17.34 -12.23 -9.91
N HIS A 215 -18.40 -12.44 -9.13
CA HIS A 215 -18.29 -13.00 -7.78
C HIS A 215 -18.29 -14.54 -7.81
N ILE A 216 -17.08 -15.11 -7.87
CA ILE A 216 -16.89 -16.56 -7.81
C ILE A 216 -17.34 -17.11 -6.45
N GLY A 217 -18.13 -18.18 -6.46
CA GLY A 217 -18.77 -18.78 -5.29
C GLY A 217 -20.16 -18.22 -4.97
N LYS A 218 -20.58 -17.11 -5.60
CA LYS A 218 -21.91 -16.51 -5.46
C LYS A 218 -22.67 -16.46 -6.78
N ASP A 219 -22.15 -15.68 -7.72
CA ASP A 219 -22.77 -15.49 -9.03
C ASP A 219 -22.35 -16.61 -10.00
N ILE A 220 -21.16 -17.18 -9.77
CA ILE A 220 -20.53 -18.19 -10.62
C ILE A 220 -20.03 -19.32 -9.74
N LEU A 221 -20.35 -20.55 -10.10
CA LEU A 221 -19.94 -21.70 -9.29
C LEU A 221 -18.45 -21.96 -9.47
N ALA A 222 -17.73 -22.15 -8.36
CA ALA A 222 -16.31 -22.49 -8.40
C ALA A 222 -16.02 -23.77 -9.22
N GLN A 223 -16.97 -24.71 -9.28
CA GLN A 223 -16.86 -25.93 -10.07
C GLN A 223 -16.71 -25.65 -11.58
N GLN A 224 -17.30 -24.56 -12.09
CA GLN A 224 -17.16 -24.17 -13.49
C GLN A 224 -15.71 -23.75 -13.79
N LEU A 225 -15.06 -23.03 -12.86
CA LEU A 225 -13.65 -22.68 -13.04
C LEU A 225 -12.75 -23.93 -13.06
N LEU A 226 -13.08 -24.95 -12.26
CA LEU A 226 -12.34 -26.22 -12.24
C LEU A 226 -12.55 -27.05 -13.52
N SER A 227 -13.67 -26.89 -14.23
CA SER A 227 -13.90 -27.55 -15.52
C SER A 227 -13.25 -26.80 -16.68
N ASP A 228 -13.26 -25.48 -16.62
CA ASP A 228 -12.94 -24.61 -17.76
C ASP A 228 -11.46 -24.22 -17.84
N PHE A 229 -10.72 -24.36 -16.73
CA PHE A 229 -9.32 -23.97 -16.61
C PHE A 229 -8.44 -25.13 -16.15
N ASP A 230 -7.18 -25.17 -16.62
CA ASP A 230 -6.19 -26.15 -16.16
C ASP A 230 -5.79 -25.94 -14.70
N ALA A 231 -5.89 -24.71 -14.18
CA ALA A 231 -5.60 -24.38 -12.79
C ALA A 231 -6.42 -23.18 -12.30
N VAL A 232 -6.67 -23.14 -10.98
CA VAL A 232 -7.37 -22.05 -10.31
C VAL A 232 -6.54 -21.56 -9.13
N VAL A 233 -6.34 -20.25 -9.04
CA VAL A 233 -5.67 -19.57 -7.92
C VAL A 233 -6.69 -18.75 -7.15
N LEU A 234 -6.78 -18.97 -5.85
CA LEU A 234 -7.63 -18.18 -4.95
C LEU A 234 -6.81 -17.05 -4.31
N ALA A 235 -7.13 -15.82 -4.67
CA ALA A 235 -6.48 -14.59 -4.22
C ALA A 235 -7.50 -13.52 -3.76
N GLY A 236 -8.66 -13.96 -3.24
CA GLY A 236 -9.77 -13.08 -2.84
C GLY A 236 -9.51 -12.21 -1.60
N GLY A 237 -8.45 -12.49 -0.85
CA GLY A 237 -8.10 -11.73 0.36
C GLY A 237 -9.01 -12.03 1.56
N SER A 238 -8.92 -11.18 2.59
CA SER A 238 -9.69 -11.30 3.84
C SER A 238 -10.61 -10.09 4.00
N GLU A 239 -11.88 -10.28 3.69
CA GLU A 239 -12.86 -9.18 3.69
C GLU A 239 -13.80 -9.19 4.90
N LYS A 240 -13.79 -10.27 5.69
CA LYS A 240 -14.60 -10.33 6.91
C LYS A 240 -13.99 -9.41 7.96
N PRO A 241 -14.66 -8.32 8.37
CA PRO A 241 -14.14 -7.45 9.41
C PRO A 241 -14.16 -8.15 10.77
N ARG A 242 -13.32 -7.69 11.69
CA ARG A 242 -13.42 -8.05 13.10
C ARG A 242 -14.49 -7.19 13.73
N ASP A 243 -15.52 -7.84 14.28
CA ASP A 243 -16.64 -7.13 14.90
C ASP A 243 -16.33 -6.71 16.35
N LEU A 244 -17.04 -5.70 16.82
CA LEU A 244 -16.99 -5.22 18.20
C LEU A 244 -18.26 -5.69 18.94
N THR A 245 -18.14 -6.72 19.76
CA THR A 245 -19.27 -7.32 20.48
C THR A 245 -19.52 -6.61 21.81
N VAL A 246 -20.20 -5.47 21.76
CA VAL A 246 -20.54 -4.64 22.93
C VAL A 246 -21.99 -4.19 22.86
N THR A 247 -22.56 -3.77 24.00
CA THR A 247 -23.89 -3.14 24.04
C THR A 247 -23.90 -1.87 23.18
N GLY A 248 -24.95 -1.68 22.36
CA GLY A 248 -25.11 -0.52 21.47
C GLY A 248 -24.36 -0.65 20.14
N ARG A 249 -23.75 -1.80 19.85
CA ARG A 249 -23.09 -2.09 18.55
C ARG A 249 -24.02 -1.91 17.35
N GLU A 250 -25.30 -2.15 17.55
CA GLU A 250 -26.38 -2.07 16.56
C GLU A 250 -26.85 -0.65 16.25
N PHE A 251 -26.41 0.35 17.01
CA PHE A 251 -26.81 1.73 16.75
C PHE A 251 -26.36 2.22 15.38
N ASP A 252 -27.19 3.07 14.78
CA ASP A 252 -26.82 3.82 13.59
C ASP A 252 -25.61 4.72 13.87
N GLY A 253 -24.72 4.85 12.88
CA GLY A 253 -23.44 5.56 13.00
C GLY A 253 -22.24 4.68 13.34
N VAL A 254 -22.43 3.38 13.61
CA VAL A 254 -21.34 2.43 13.89
C VAL A 254 -21.00 1.62 12.63
N HIS A 255 -19.91 2.01 11.96
CA HIS A 255 -19.53 1.46 10.66
C HIS A 255 -18.18 0.75 10.68
N PHE A 256 -18.05 -0.29 9.85
CA PHE A 256 -16.76 -0.85 9.52
C PHE A 256 -15.99 0.09 8.58
N ALA A 257 -14.66 0.11 8.69
CA ALA A 257 -13.82 0.91 7.81
C ALA A 257 -14.03 0.60 6.31
N MET A 258 -14.33 -0.67 5.97
CA MET A 258 -14.62 -1.10 4.60
C MET A 258 -16.03 -0.75 4.10
N GLU A 259 -16.88 -0.19 4.95
CA GLU A 259 -18.11 0.48 4.51
C GLU A 259 -17.85 1.96 4.20
N PHE A 260 -16.84 2.56 4.84
CA PHE A 260 -16.53 3.98 4.73
C PHE A 260 -15.51 4.31 3.63
N LEU A 261 -14.34 3.67 3.62
CA LEU A 261 -13.23 4.00 2.72
C LEU A 261 -13.55 3.74 1.24
N PRO A 262 -14.19 2.62 0.84
CA PRO A 262 -14.54 2.39 -0.55
C PRO A 262 -15.46 3.46 -1.14
N LEU A 263 -16.43 3.95 -0.37
CA LEU A 263 -17.33 5.02 -0.82
C LEU A 263 -16.55 6.27 -1.17
N GLN A 264 -15.55 6.62 -0.36
CA GLN A 264 -14.74 7.79 -0.67
C GLN A 264 -13.87 7.60 -1.90
N ASN A 265 -13.20 6.45 -2.05
CA ASN A 265 -12.42 6.16 -3.26
C ASN A 265 -13.30 6.16 -4.53
N LYS A 266 -14.56 5.69 -4.42
CA LYS A 266 -15.54 5.78 -5.50
C LYS A 266 -15.92 7.23 -5.84
N ARG A 267 -16.14 8.10 -4.83
CA ARG A 267 -16.37 9.54 -5.07
C ARG A 267 -15.21 10.19 -5.80
N VAL A 268 -13.96 9.90 -5.41
CA VAL A 268 -12.76 10.43 -6.09
C VAL A 268 -12.65 9.91 -7.53
N ALA A 269 -13.07 8.66 -7.77
CA ALA A 269 -13.16 8.08 -9.12
C ALA A 269 -14.31 8.66 -9.98
N GLY A 270 -15.15 9.54 -9.44
CA GLY A 270 -16.26 10.17 -10.15
C GLY A 270 -17.60 9.45 -10.03
N ASP A 271 -17.71 8.44 -9.18
CA ASP A 271 -18.97 7.73 -8.97
C ASP A 271 -19.96 8.59 -8.17
N THR A 272 -21.23 8.54 -8.55
CA THR A 272 -22.32 9.04 -7.71
C THR A 272 -22.66 7.99 -6.67
N ILE A 273 -22.52 8.33 -5.39
CA ILE A 273 -22.90 7.45 -4.28
C ILE A 273 -24.36 7.72 -3.92
N PRO A 274 -25.24 6.71 -3.95
CA PRO A 274 -26.63 6.86 -3.52
C PRO A 274 -26.70 7.35 -2.06
N GLU A 275 -27.64 8.25 -1.78
CA GLU A 275 -27.75 8.93 -0.47
C GLU A 275 -28.02 7.94 0.67
N ASP A 276 -28.78 6.88 0.40
CA ASP A 276 -29.18 5.85 1.37
C ASP A 276 -28.00 5.00 1.87
N VAL A 277 -26.90 4.93 1.13
CA VAL A 277 -25.66 4.23 1.53
C VAL A 277 -24.48 5.17 1.74
N SER A 278 -24.68 6.48 1.57
CA SER A 278 -23.62 7.47 1.62
C SER A 278 -23.16 7.72 3.05
N LEU A 279 -21.88 7.45 3.32
CA LEU A 279 -21.26 7.80 4.60
C LEU A 279 -20.42 9.08 4.46
N SER A 280 -20.69 10.06 5.32
CA SER A 280 -19.92 11.29 5.45
C SER A 280 -19.59 11.58 6.91
N ALA A 281 -18.40 12.18 7.10
CA ALA A 281 -17.89 12.63 8.39
C ALA A 281 -17.99 14.16 8.57
N THR A 282 -18.54 14.89 7.59
CA THR A 282 -18.66 16.35 7.62
C THR A 282 -19.38 16.83 8.87
N GLY A 283 -18.74 17.71 9.65
CA GLY A 283 -19.31 18.29 10.85
C GLY A 283 -19.51 17.33 12.03
N LYS A 284 -19.09 16.06 11.92
CA LYS A 284 -19.26 15.05 12.97
C LYS A 284 -18.07 14.95 13.91
N HIS A 285 -18.31 14.48 15.12
CA HIS A 285 -17.28 14.00 16.03
C HIS A 285 -17.03 12.51 15.74
N VAL A 286 -15.86 12.18 15.21
CA VAL A 286 -15.56 10.84 14.70
C VAL A 286 -14.68 10.08 15.69
N ILE A 287 -15.11 8.89 16.09
CA ILE A 287 -14.31 7.93 16.84
C ILE A 287 -13.79 6.84 15.90
N VAL A 288 -12.48 6.65 15.85
CA VAL A 288 -11.82 5.59 15.07
C VAL A 288 -11.28 4.54 16.04
N ILE A 289 -11.89 3.36 16.05
CA ILE A 289 -11.47 2.24 16.92
C ILE A 289 -10.45 1.39 16.15
N GLY A 290 -9.18 1.43 16.59
CA GLY A 290 -8.06 0.70 16.01
C GLY A 290 -6.87 1.59 15.58
N GLY A 291 -5.66 1.21 15.98
CA GLY A 291 -4.42 1.95 15.72
C GLY A 291 -3.63 1.55 14.47
N GLY A 292 -4.17 0.65 13.64
CA GLY A 292 -3.52 0.18 12.41
C GLY A 292 -3.63 1.14 11.22
N ASP A 293 -3.09 0.73 10.07
CA ASP A 293 -3.10 1.54 8.83
C ASP A 293 -4.52 1.88 8.35
N THR A 294 -5.46 0.95 8.48
CA THR A 294 -6.88 1.20 8.17
C THR A 294 -7.48 2.31 9.05
N GLY A 295 -7.09 2.37 10.32
CA GLY A 295 -7.50 3.45 11.22
C GLY A 295 -6.90 4.79 10.78
N SER A 296 -5.61 4.79 10.42
CA SER A 296 -4.95 5.95 9.82
C SER A 296 -5.66 6.44 8.55
N ASP A 297 -6.13 5.53 7.69
CA ASP A 297 -6.88 5.87 6.47
C ASP A 297 -8.24 6.51 6.79
N CYS A 298 -8.94 5.99 7.81
CA CYS A 298 -10.21 6.56 8.28
C CYS A 298 -10.03 7.97 8.83
N ILE A 299 -8.94 8.22 9.57
CA ILE A 299 -8.58 9.55 10.09
C ILE A 299 -8.35 10.52 8.93
N GLY A 300 -7.45 10.19 8.00
CA GLY A 300 -7.11 11.08 6.89
C GLY A 300 -8.29 11.37 5.97
N THR A 301 -9.18 10.39 5.78
CA THR A 301 -10.42 10.56 5.02
C THR A 301 -11.41 11.46 5.75
N SER A 302 -11.63 11.22 7.05
CA SER A 302 -12.54 12.01 7.88
C SER A 302 -12.09 13.47 8.00
N ARG A 303 -10.78 13.75 8.04
CA ARG A 303 -10.25 15.13 7.99
C ARG A 303 -10.63 15.83 6.69
N ARG A 304 -10.48 15.15 5.55
CA ARG A 304 -10.84 15.70 4.22
C ARG A 304 -12.35 15.87 4.03
N HIS A 305 -13.17 15.12 4.74
CA HIS A 305 -14.62 15.35 4.80
C HIS A 305 -14.99 16.59 5.64
N GLY A 306 -14.08 17.13 6.46
CA GLY A 306 -14.36 18.23 7.37
C GLY A 306 -15.01 17.80 8.68
N ALA A 307 -14.57 16.67 9.27
CA ALA A 307 -14.98 16.27 10.61
C ALA A 307 -14.68 17.37 11.67
N ALA A 308 -15.61 17.56 12.60
CA ALA A 308 -15.49 18.55 13.67
C ALA A 308 -14.39 18.16 14.67
N SER A 309 -14.31 16.88 15.03
CA SER A 309 -13.18 16.30 15.76
C SER A 309 -12.95 14.86 15.34
N ILE A 310 -11.75 14.34 15.60
CA ILE A 310 -11.40 12.94 15.37
C ILE A 310 -10.59 12.44 16.57
N THR A 311 -11.03 11.33 17.15
CA THR A 311 -10.32 10.63 18.23
C THR A 311 -10.07 9.19 17.83
N GLN A 312 -8.83 8.75 17.93
CA GLN A 312 -8.41 7.37 17.69
C GLN A 312 -8.25 6.65 19.02
N LEU A 313 -8.88 5.48 19.15
CA LEU A 313 -8.77 4.60 20.31
C LEU A 313 -7.93 3.38 19.94
N GLU A 314 -6.89 3.09 20.73
CA GLU A 314 -6.07 1.88 20.61
C GLU A 314 -6.09 1.09 21.92
N ILE A 315 -6.37 -0.21 21.81
CA ILE A 315 -6.47 -1.12 22.94
C ILE A 315 -5.09 -1.44 23.54
N MET A 316 -4.05 -1.43 22.71
CA MET A 316 -2.69 -1.68 23.13
C MET A 316 -2.07 -0.45 23.84
N PRO A 317 -1.08 -0.66 24.72
CA PRO A 317 -0.31 0.44 25.31
C PRO A 317 0.40 1.27 24.24
N LYS A 318 0.61 2.55 24.55
CA LYS A 318 1.40 3.46 23.71
C LYS A 318 2.78 2.85 23.45
N PRO A 319 3.15 2.58 22.19
CA PRO A 319 4.48 2.07 21.87
C PRO A 319 5.59 3.08 22.26
N PRO A 320 6.83 2.63 22.49
CA PRO A 320 7.93 3.54 22.78
C PRO A 320 8.23 4.45 21.58
N GLU A 321 8.65 5.69 21.83
CA GLU A 321 8.96 6.64 20.74
C GLU A 321 10.13 6.18 19.86
N LYS A 322 11.07 5.44 20.44
CA LYS A 322 12.22 4.85 19.76
C LYS A 322 12.24 3.34 19.98
N GLU A 323 12.61 2.60 18.94
CA GLU A 323 12.83 1.16 19.07
C GLU A 323 14.03 0.81 19.96
N ASN A 324 14.00 -0.37 20.58
CA ASN A 324 15.20 -0.96 21.17
C ASN A 324 15.95 -1.79 20.12
N LYS A 325 16.82 -1.13 19.35
CA LYS A 325 17.56 -1.72 18.22
C LYS A 325 18.34 -2.98 18.62
N ALA A 326 18.97 -3.01 19.80
CA ALA A 326 19.76 -4.16 20.27
C ALA A 326 18.93 -5.42 20.50
N LEU A 327 17.63 -5.28 20.83
CA LEU A 327 16.72 -6.41 21.03
C LEU A 327 15.96 -6.79 19.76
N THR A 328 15.68 -5.82 18.88
CA THR A 328 14.76 -6.05 17.75
C THR A 328 15.46 -6.20 16.41
N TRP A 329 16.61 -5.58 16.17
CA TRP A 329 17.29 -5.66 14.88
C TRP A 329 17.74 -7.11 14.60
N PRO A 330 17.58 -7.64 13.36
CA PRO A 330 17.12 -6.98 12.13
C PRO A 330 15.59 -7.06 11.88
N ASN A 331 14.80 -7.49 12.87
CA ASN A 331 13.36 -7.67 12.74
C ASN A 331 12.60 -6.34 12.80
N TRP A 332 11.32 -6.38 12.39
CA TRP A 332 10.43 -5.23 12.47
C TRP A 332 10.20 -4.78 13.92
N PRO A 333 10.58 -3.54 14.30
CA PRO A 333 10.54 -3.13 15.69
C PRO A 333 9.17 -2.62 16.14
N ASN A 334 8.86 -2.85 17.42
CA ASN A 334 7.78 -2.14 18.10
C ASN A 334 8.24 -0.71 18.42
N LYS A 335 7.55 0.27 17.84
CA LYS A 335 7.77 1.70 18.09
C LYS A 335 6.54 2.51 17.72
N LEU A 336 6.44 3.73 18.25
CA LEU A 336 5.37 4.65 17.93
C LEU A 336 5.52 5.08 16.48
N ARG A 337 4.46 4.83 15.69
CA ARG A 337 4.37 5.27 14.31
C ARG A 337 3.36 6.40 14.20
N THR A 338 3.78 7.46 13.54
CA THR A 338 2.95 8.63 13.23
C THR A 338 2.85 8.70 11.71
N SER A 339 1.62 8.63 11.20
CA SER A 339 1.32 8.76 9.79
C SER A 339 1.07 10.24 9.46
N SER A 340 1.08 10.57 8.16
CA SER A 340 0.61 11.88 7.69
C SER A 340 -0.82 12.18 8.13
N SER A 341 -1.69 11.17 8.23
CA SER A 341 -3.06 11.36 8.73
C SER A 341 -3.12 11.71 10.22
N HIS A 342 -2.21 11.19 11.04
CA HIS A 342 -2.12 11.60 12.45
C HIS A 342 -1.64 13.06 12.57
N GLU A 343 -0.67 13.46 11.76
CA GLU A 343 -0.19 14.85 11.68
C GLU A 343 -1.24 15.84 11.15
N GLU A 344 -2.23 15.38 10.37
CA GLU A 344 -3.35 16.21 9.89
C GLU A 344 -4.34 16.59 11.01
N GLY A 345 -4.23 15.93 12.17
CA GLY A 345 -4.94 16.27 13.39
C GLY A 345 -5.95 15.19 13.80
N CYS A 346 -5.60 14.45 14.85
CA CYS A 346 -6.51 13.62 15.62
C CYS A 346 -6.01 13.53 17.07
N GLU A 347 -6.91 13.34 18.02
CA GLU A 347 -6.53 12.89 19.35
C GLU A 347 -6.24 11.38 19.32
N ARG A 348 -5.22 10.92 20.04
CA ARG A 348 -4.83 9.50 20.09
C ARG A 348 -4.80 9.03 21.53
N MET A 349 -5.67 8.08 21.86
CA MET A 349 -5.76 7.47 23.17
C MET A 349 -5.26 6.01 23.09
N TRP A 350 -4.62 5.56 24.16
CA TRP A 350 -3.97 4.25 24.25
C TRP A 350 -4.41 3.52 25.50
N SER A 351 -4.30 2.20 25.50
CA SER A 351 -4.82 1.36 26.58
C SER A 351 -6.31 1.62 26.84
N VAL A 352 -7.09 1.87 25.78
CA VAL A 352 -8.53 2.12 25.87
C VAL A 352 -9.26 0.94 25.26
N ASP A 353 -10.12 0.31 26.05
CA ASP A 353 -11.05 -0.71 25.58
C ASP A 353 -12.45 -0.11 25.41
N THR A 354 -13.22 -0.63 24.45
CA THR A 354 -14.60 -0.19 24.23
C THR A 354 -15.54 -1.13 24.96
N VAL A 355 -16.31 -0.60 25.92
CA VAL A 355 -17.19 -1.41 26.79
C VAL A 355 -18.65 -1.38 26.33
N SER A 356 -19.12 -0.22 25.88
CA SER A 356 -20.46 0.01 25.36
C SER A 356 -20.44 1.22 24.42
N LEU A 357 -21.51 1.34 23.64
CA LEU A 357 -21.83 2.50 22.85
C LEU A 357 -23.19 3.00 23.33
N ASP A 358 -23.27 4.28 23.67
CA ASP A 358 -24.52 4.93 24.09
C ASP A 358 -25.13 5.69 22.92
N GLY A 359 -26.45 5.84 22.94
CA GLY A 359 -27.16 6.47 21.83
C GLY A 359 -28.57 6.89 22.20
N GLU A 360 -29.06 7.88 21.47
CA GLU A 360 -30.43 8.39 21.55
C GLU A 360 -31.17 8.05 20.25
N GLU A 361 -32.44 7.66 20.35
CA GLU A 361 -33.30 7.30 19.20
C GLU A 361 -32.69 6.25 18.25
N GLY A 362 -31.83 5.36 18.78
CA GLY A 362 -31.18 4.29 18.01
C GLY A 362 -29.93 4.72 17.23
N ARG A 363 -29.39 5.91 17.49
CA ARG A 363 -28.16 6.44 16.88
C ARG A 363 -27.10 6.72 17.95
N VAL A 364 -25.84 6.41 17.67
CA VAL A 364 -24.72 6.71 18.56
C VAL A 364 -24.56 8.23 18.73
N THR A 365 -24.38 8.69 19.96
CA THR A 365 -24.25 10.12 20.32
C THR A 365 -22.96 10.43 21.05
#